data_AF-A0A074V9I5-F1
#
_entry.id   AF-A0A074V9I5-F1
#
_cell.length_a   1.000
_cell.length_b   1.000
_cell.length_c   1.000
_cell.angle_alpha   90.00
_cell.angle_beta   90.00
_cell.angle_gamma   90.00
#
_symmetry.space_group_name_H-M   'P 1'
#
loop_
_entity.id
_entity.type
_entity.pdbx_description
1 polymer ?
#
loop_
_entity_poly.entity_id
_entity_poly.type
_entity_poly.pdbx_seq_one_letter_code
_entity_poly.pdbx_strand_id
1 'polypeptide(L)' 'KKIKNIAYRKNCTAKRKTIFAAYLNGEYKIFQNEYLVGTLQEYEQFVNQRFIDPQASKLKQAAKDCVEQLQKKLSTNKT' A
#
# COMPACT_ATOMS: atom_id res chain seq x y z
N LYS A 1 -15.56 -11.99 -8.87
CA LYS A 1 -15.69 -11.47 -7.48
C LYS A 1 -14.52 -10.51 -7.20
N LYS A 2 -14.75 -9.30 -6.66
CA LYS A 2 -13.67 -8.41 -6.20
C LYS A 2 -13.31 -8.76 -4.75
N ILE A 3 -12.03 -8.90 -4.47
CA ILE A 3 -11.50 -9.06 -3.12
C ILE A 3 -11.75 -7.74 -2.36
N LYS A 4 -12.46 -7.79 -1.22
CA LYS A 4 -12.88 -6.59 -0.47
C LYS A 4 -11.84 -6.11 0.55
N ASN A 5 -10.96 -6.99 1.03
CA ASN A 5 -9.94 -6.68 2.03
C ASN A 5 -8.64 -6.12 1.41
N ILE A 6 -8.72 -5.55 0.21
CA ILE A 6 -7.58 -4.92 -0.47
C ILE A 6 -7.93 -3.54 -1.05
N ALA A 7 -6.93 -2.68 -1.13
CA ALA A 7 -6.95 -1.44 -1.91
C ALA A 7 -5.62 -1.33 -2.66
N TYR A 8 -5.65 -0.85 -3.90
CA TYR A 8 -4.46 -0.80 -4.74
C TYR A 8 -4.43 0.45 -5.62
N ARG A 9 -3.22 0.85 -5.97
CA ARG A 9 -2.92 1.88 -6.95
C ARG A 9 -1.90 1.33 -7.93
N LYS A 10 -2.15 1.55 -9.23
CA LYS A 10 -1.24 1.18 -10.32
C LYS A 10 -0.44 2.41 -10.74
N ASN A 11 0.69 2.19 -11.39
CA ASN A 11 1.51 3.25 -11.98
C ASN A 11 1.97 4.34 -10.99
N CYS A 12 2.29 3.95 -9.76
CA CYS A 12 2.69 4.89 -8.71
C CYS A 12 4.06 5.57 -8.96
N THR A 13 4.83 5.09 -9.94
CA THR A 13 6.11 5.64 -10.36
C THR A 13 6.31 5.47 -11.87
N ALA A 14 7.36 6.08 -12.43
CA ALA A 14 7.74 5.91 -13.84
C ALA A 14 7.97 4.44 -14.24
N LYS A 15 8.49 3.62 -13.32
CA LYS A 15 8.65 2.16 -13.50
C LYS A 15 7.36 1.36 -13.31
N ARG A 16 6.20 2.02 -13.35
CA ARG A 16 4.85 1.43 -13.26
C ARG A 16 4.63 0.52 -12.05
N LYS A 17 5.26 0.83 -10.92
CA LYS A 17 5.07 0.07 -9.67
C LYS A 17 3.59 0.09 -9.25
N THR A 18 3.07 -1.08 -8.88
CA THR A 18 1.73 -1.24 -8.28
C THR A 18 1.90 -1.38 -6.78
N ILE A 19 1.17 -0.57 -6.02
CA ILE A 19 1.13 -0.67 -4.55
C ILE A 19 -0.24 -1.18 -4.16
N PHE A 20 -0.29 -2.13 -3.22
CA PHE A 20 -1.55 -2.48 -2.61
C PHE A 20 -1.43 -2.70 -1.11
N ALA A 21 -2.46 -2.28 -0.39
CA ALA A 21 -2.68 -2.58 1.01
C ALA A 21 -3.66 -3.75 1.12
N ALA A 22 -3.38 -4.69 2.01
CA ALA A 22 -4.27 -5.77 2.39
C ALA A 22 -4.43 -5.77 3.92
N TYR A 23 -5.60 -6.18 4.40
CA TYR A 23 -5.82 -6.39 5.83
C TYR A 23 -5.70 -7.89 6.13
N LEU A 24 -4.64 -8.27 6.84
CA LEU A 24 -4.23 -9.65 7.10
C LEU A 24 -3.89 -9.79 8.59
N ASN A 25 -4.46 -10.80 9.25
CA ASN A 25 -4.18 -11.13 10.66
C ASN A 25 -4.26 -9.93 11.63
N GLY A 26 -5.21 -9.02 11.42
CA GLY A 26 -5.41 -7.85 12.27
C GLY A 26 -4.59 -6.61 11.89
N GLU A 27 -3.72 -6.71 10.88
CA GLU A 27 -2.80 -5.64 10.48
C GLU A 27 -2.95 -5.23 9.01
N TYR A 28 -2.62 -3.98 8.70
CA TYR A 28 -2.49 -3.50 7.33
C TYR A 28 -1.09 -3.84 6.80
N LYS A 29 -1.03 -4.66 5.75
CA LYS A 29 0.20 -5.05 5.07
C LYS A 29 0.28 -4.40 3.69
N ILE A 30 1.46 -3.90 3.33
CA ILE A 30 1.78 -3.27 2.07
C ILE A 30 2.56 -4.22 1.20
N PHE A 31 2.14 -4.30 -0.06
CA PHE A 31 2.80 -5.00 -1.12
C PHE A 31 3.26 -4.01 -2.18
N GLN A 32 4.43 -4.28 -2.75
CA GLN A 32 4.91 -3.62 -3.95
C GLN A 32 5.05 -4.64 -5.07
N ASN A 33 4.21 -4.50 -6.09
CA ASN A 33 3.95 -5.55 -7.07
C ASN A 33 3.60 -6.86 -6.34
N GLU A 34 4.24 -7.98 -6.67
CA GLU A 34 4.02 -9.30 -6.07
C GLU A 34 4.65 -9.50 -4.68
N TYR A 35 5.48 -8.56 -4.20
CA TYR A 35 6.25 -8.72 -2.96
C TYR A 35 5.55 -8.10 -1.75
N LEU A 36 5.32 -8.92 -0.71
CA LEU A 36 4.98 -8.43 0.63
C LEU A 36 6.20 -7.75 1.24
N VAL A 37 6.07 -6.45 1.56
CA VAL A 37 7.14 -5.69 2.21
C VAL A 37 6.97 -5.69 3.72
N GLY A 38 5.75 -5.50 4.21
CA GLY A 38 5.46 -5.45 5.65
C GLY A 38 4.32 -4.51 5.98
N THR A 39 4.33 -3.94 7.17
CA THR A 39 3.49 -2.84 7.64
C THR A 39 3.78 -1.54 6.86
N LEU A 40 2.96 -0.50 7.08
CA LEU A 40 3.22 0.81 6.47
C LEU A 40 4.58 1.39 6.90
N GLN A 41 4.95 1.24 8.17
CA GLN A 41 6.23 1.73 8.69
C GLN A 41 7.42 0.98 8.07
N GLU A 42 7.37 -0.34 8.00
CA GLU A 42 8.41 -1.15 7.35
C GLU A 42 8.52 -0.82 5.85
N TYR A 43 7.39 -0.54 5.19
CA TYR A 43 7.39 -0.10 3.81
C TYR A 43 8.05 1.28 3.62
N GLU A 44 7.80 2.25 4.51
CA GLU A 44 8.45 3.55 4.45
C GLU A 44 9.97 3.44 4.62
N GLN A 45 10.44 2.60 5.54
CA GLN A 45 11.86 2.30 5.73
C GLN A 45 12.47 1.63 4.50
N PHE A 46 11.81 0.61 3.96
CA PHE A 46 12.20 -0.06 2.72
C PHE A 46 12.34 0.93 1.56
N VAL A 47 11.39 1.86 1.42
CA VAL A 47 11.41 2.86 0.37
C VAL A 47 12.58 3.84 0.54
N ASN A 48 12.83 4.31 1.77
CA ASN A 48 13.96 5.19 2.07
C ASN A 48 15.32 4.57 1.72
N GLN A 49 15.46 3.27 1.91
CA GLN A 49 16.72 2.57 1.64
C GLN A 49 16.96 2.31 0.15
N ARG A 50 15.90 2.28 -0.67
CA ARG A 50 15.99 1.80 -2.06
C ARG A 50 15.69 2.86 -3.12
N PHE A 51 15.07 3.97 -2.74
CA PHE A 51 14.64 4.99 -3.66
C PHE A 51 15.06 6.36 -3.16
N ILE A 52 15.43 7.22 -4.11
CA ILE A 52 15.68 8.65 -3.87
C ILE A 52 14.39 9.44 -4.08
N ASP A 53 14.34 10.64 -3.52
CA ASP A 53 13.28 11.59 -3.86
C ASP A 53 13.42 12.07 -5.32
N PRO A 54 12.29 12.31 -6.03
CA PRO A 54 10.91 12.32 -5.55
C PRO A 54 10.20 10.95 -5.63
N GLN A 55 10.90 9.88 -6.03
CA GLN A 55 10.29 8.56 -6.20
C GLN A 55 9.87 7.97 -4.86
N ALA A 56 10.72 8.10 -3.84
CA ALA A 56 10.43 7.65 -2.47
C ALA A 56 9.13 8.27 -1.94
N SER A 57 9.02 9.59 -2.00
CA SER A 57 7.83 10.33 -1.56
C SER A 57 6.53 9.85 -2.25
N LYS A 58 6.56 9.64 -3.58
CA LYS A 58 5.38 9.13 -4.31
C LYS A 58 4.96 7.73 -3.88
N LEU A 59 5.93 6.84 -3.63
CA LEU A 59 5.68 5.47 -3.20
C LEU A 59 5.06 5.42 -1.80
N LYS A 60 5.57 6.22 -0.86
CA LYS A 60 5.02 6.32 0.50
C LYS A 60 3.59 6.85 0.50
N GLN A 61 3.34 7.94 -0.24
CA GLN A 61 2.00 8.50 -0.36
C GLN A 61 1.01 7.48 -0.96
N ALA A 62 1.41 6.75 -2.00
CA ALA A 62 0.57 5.72 -2.59
C ALA A 62 0.22 4.59 -1.60
N ALA A 63 1.16 4.18 -0.75
CA ALA A 63 0.92 3.18 0.28
C ALA A 63 -0.05 3.69 1.36
N LYS A 64 0.18 4.91 1.87
CA LYS A 64 -0.69 5.57 2.84
C LYS A 64 -2.13 5.66 2.33
N ASP A 65 -2.30 6.15 1.10
CA ASP A 65 -3.61 6.25 0.46
C ASP A 65 -4.32 4.89 0.34
N CYS A 66 -3.58 3.82 0.03
CA CYS A 66 -4.15 2.47 -0.05
C CYS A 66 -4.66 2.02 1.32
N VAL A 67 -3.92 2.29 2.40
CA VAL A 67 -4.34 1.98 3.77
C VAL A 67 -5.60 2.77 4.13
N GLU A 68 -5.63 4.08 3.89
CA GLU A 68 -6.79 4.92 4.18
C GLU A 68 -8.03 4.49 3.38
N GLN A 69 -7.87 4.16 2.10
CA GLN A 69 -8.96 3.64 1.28
C GLN A 69 -9.46 2.29 1.81
N LEU A 70 -8.56 1.41 2.24
CA LEU A 70 -8.93 0.12 2.79
C LEU A 70 -9.64 0.26 4.14
N GLN A 71 -9.18 1.15 5.02
CA GLN A 71 -9.85 1.49 6.27
C GLN A 71 -11.29 1.93 6.01
N LYS A 72 -11.52 2.87 5.08
CA LYS A 72 -12.86 3.32 4.69
C LYS A 72 -13.75 2.17 4.18
N LYS A 73 -13.19 1.27 3.36
CA LYS A 73 -13.92 0.07 2.88
C LYS A 73 -14.28 -0.87 4.04
N LEU A 74 -13.37 -1.11 4.97
CA LEU A 74 -13.63 -2.04 6.07
C LEU A 74 -14.62 -1.46 7.08
N SER A 75 -14.59 -0.15 7.32
CA SER A 75 -15.57 0.52 8.19
C SER A 75 -16.98 0.51 7.61
N THR A 76 -17.12 0.64 6.29
CA THR A 76 -18.43 0.62 5.59
C THR A 76 -19.04 -0.77 5.43
N ASN A 77 -18.26 -1.85 5.56
CA ASN A 77 -18.80 -3.23 5.56
C ASN A 77 -19.15 -3.72 6.98
N LYS A 78 -18.93 -2.91 8.02
CA LYS A 78 -19.32 -3.22 9.41
C LYS A 78 -20.74 -2.73 9.76
N THR A 79 -21.44 -2.09 8.81
CA THR A 79 -22.82 -1.59 8.93
C THR A 79 -23.73 -2.44 8.07
#